data_AF-A0A939SJC0-F1
#
_entry.id   AF-A0A939SJC0-F1
#
_cell.length_a   1.000
_cell.length_b   1.000
_cell.length_c   1.000
_cell.angle_alpha   90.00
_cell.angle_beta   90.00
_cell.angle_gamma   90.00
#
_symmetry.space_group_name_H-M   'P 1'
#
loop_
_entity.id
_entity.type
_entity.pdbx_description
1 polymer ?
#
loop_
_entity_poly.entity_id
_entity_poly.type
_entity_poly.pdbx_seq_one_letter_code
_entity_poly.pdbx_strand_id
1 'polypeptide(L)'
;MLSFWNGITISGGEATTQLPFIELFKAIKDTPELKHLTCFIDSNGHLASAGWSKVIEYTDGVMIDLKSWNDECALRLTGKDNQRVFQSIHFWHKRGKYELRLLYILSKQII
;
A
#
# COMPACT_ATOMS: atom_id res chain seq x y z
N MET A 1 -10.44 -16.35 4.62
CA MET A 1 -9.81 -15.48 3.60
C MET A 1 -10.83 -14.41 3.27
N LEU A 2 -10.59 -13.15 3.67
CA LEU A 2 -11.49 -12.04 3.32
C LEU A 2 -11.46 -11.88 1.80
N SER A 3 -12.61 -11.92 1.14
CA SER A 3 -12.71 -11.77 -0.31
C SER A 3 -12.38 -10.33 -0.71
N PHE A 4 -11.57 -10.17 -1.76
CA PHE A 4 -11.20 -8.87 -2.35
C PHE A 4 -12.41 -8.03 -2.81
N TRP A 5 -13.60 -8.65 -2.94
CA TRP A 5 -14.79 -8.06 -3.58
C TRP A 5 -15.75 -7.33 -2.63
N ASN A 6 -15.51 -7.34 -1.31
CA ASN A 6 -16.45 -6.80 -0.31
C ASN A 6 -15.92 -5.55 0.40
N GLY A 7 -15.19 -4.69 -0.29
CA GLY A 7 -14.54 -3.53 0.32
C GLY A 7 -14.29 -2.36 -0.64
N ILE A 8 -13.62 -1.34 -0.10
CA ILE A 8 -13.22 -0.13 -0.79
C ILE A 8 -11.69 -0.10 -0.83
N THR A 9 -11.14 0.12 -2.02
CA THR A 9 -9.72 0.38 -2.21
C THR A 9 -9.53 1.80 -2.73
N ILE A 10 -8.69 2.60 -2.07
CA ILE A 10 -8.23 3.89 -2.62
C ILE A 10 -6.92 3.63 -3.37
N SER A 11 -6.96 3.84 -4.69
CA SER A 11 -5.84 3.74 -5.61
C SER A 11 -5.67 5.07 -6.39
N GLY A 12 -5.09 5.05 -7.58
CA GLY A 12 -4.83 6.22 -8.42
C GLY A 12 -3.36 6.29 -8.85
N GLY A 13 -2.80 7.50 -8.91
CA GLY A 13 -1.36 7.68 -9.17
C GLY A 13 -0.50 7.25 -7.97
N GLU A 14 -0.66 7.92 -6.82
CA GLU A 14 -0.15 7.45 -5.53
C GLU A 14 -1.08 7.96 -4.41
N ALA A 15 -1.93 7.07 -3.90
CA ALA A 15 -2.97 7.42 -2.92
C ALA A 15 -2.39 8.06 -1.65
N THR A 16 -1.20 7.63 -1.21
CA THR A 16 -0.58 8.11 0.03
C THR A 16 -0.04 9.54 -0.05
N THR A 17 0.02 10.15 -1.23
CA THR A 17 0.32 11.58 -1.37
C THR A 17 -0.79 12.47 -0.83
N GLN A 18 -2.00 11.93 -0.68
CA GLN A 18 -3.20 12.63 -0.24
C GLN A 18 -3.78 11.99 1.03
N LEU A 19 -2.98 11.85 2.09
CA LEU A 19 -3.42 11.27 3.37
C LEU A 19 -4.74 11.86 3.93
N PRO A 20 -5.03 13.17 3.80
CA PRO A 20 -6.31 13.71 4.25
C PRO A 20 -7.52 13.04 3.56
N PHE A 21 -7.39 12.62 2.31
CA PHE A 21 -8.46 11.91 1.60
C PHE A 21 -8.62 10.47 2.10
N ILE A 22 -7.52 9.82 2.52
CA ILE A 22 -7.56 8.47 3.10
C ILE A 22 -8.37 8.44 4.41
N GLU A 23 -8.54 9.58 5.09
CA GLU A 23 -9.42 9.69 6.27
C GLU A 23 -10.90 9.39 5.97
N LEU A 24 -11.31 9.33 4.69
CA LEU A 24 -12.61 8.78 4.28
C LEU A 24 -12.90 7.41 4.91
N PHE A 25 -11.86 6.60 5.11
CA PHE A 25 -11.98 5.32 5.79
C PHE A 25 -12.51 5.43 7.21
N LYS A 26 -12.18 6.50 7.97
CA LYS A 26 -12.77 6.74 9.29
C LYS A 26 -14.29 6.83 9.19
N ALA A 27 -14.79 7.64 8.27
CA ALA A 27 -16.23 7.79 8.03
C ALA A 27 -16.89 6.47 7.62
N ILE A 28 -16.24 5.65 6.80
CA ILE A 28 -16.72 4.31 6.43
C ILE A 28 -16.80 3.40 7.66
N LYS A 29 -15.78 3.40 8.52
CA LYS A 29 -15.75 2.57 9.75
C LYS A 29 -16.75 3.04 10.82
N ASP A 30 -17.02 4.33 10.87
CA ASP A 30 -17.97 4.92 11.83
C ASP A 30 -19.44 4.80 11.37
N THR A 31 -19.69 4.55 10.08
CA THR A 31 -21.04 4.41 9.52
C THR A 31 -21.55 2.97 9.69
N PRO A 32 -22.64 2.72 10.45
CA PRO A 32 -23.13 1.37 10.75
C PRO A 32 -23.39 0.49 9.53
N GLU A 33 -23.91 1.08 8.46
CA GLU A 33 -24.24 0.39 7.21
C GLU A 33 -22.99 0.03 6.40
N LEU A 34 -21.86 0.72 6.61
CA LEU A 34 -20.65 0.59 5.80
C LEU A 34 -19.48 -0.06 6.54
N LYS A 35 -19.50 -0.11 7.88
CA LYS A 35 -18.38 -0.60 8.70
C LYS A 35 -17.92 -2.03 8.39
N HIS A 36 -18.78 -2.81 7.74
CA HIS A 36 -18.49 -4.17 7.29
C HIS A 36 -17.56 -4.22 6.08
N LEU A 37 -17.41 -3.12 5.33
CA LEU A 37 -16.53 -3.01 4.18
C LEU A 37 -15.07 -2.97 4.64
N THR A 38 -14.21 -3.72 3.97
CA THR A 38 -12.76 -3.58 4.14
C THR A 38 -12.25 -2.30 3.48
N CYS A 39 -11.21 -1.70 4.04
CA CYS A 39 -10.62 -0.44 3.56
C CYS A 39 -9.14 -0.67 3.26
N PHE A 40 -8.79 -0.75 1.97
CA PHE A 40 -7.41 -1.01 1.51
C PHE A 40 -6.79 0.20 0.80
N ILE A 41 -5.48 0.36 0.98
CA ILE A 41 -4.70 1.37 0.24
C ILE A 41 -3.85 0.66 -0.80
N ASP A 42 -3.96 1.09 -2.05
CA ASP A 42 -3.03 0.74 -3.11
C ASP A 42 -1.91 1.79 -3.16
N SER A 43 -0.65 1.35 -2.99
CA SER A 43 0.49 2.24 -2.89
C SER A 43 1.76 1.68 -3.53
N ASN A 44 2.57 2.57 -4.06
CA ASN A 44 3.95 2.30 -4.47
C ASN A 44 4.92 2.11 -3.29
N GLY A 45 4.46 2.23 -2.04
CA GLY A 45 5.25 1.94 -0.84
C GLY A 45 6.26 3.01 -0.43
N HIS A 46 6.26 4.20 -1.04
CA HIS A 46 7.24 5.26 -0.70
C HIS A 46 6.84 6.15 0.48
N LEU A 47 5.66 5.95 1.08
CA LEU A 47 5.27 6.67 2.28
C LEU A 47 6.16 6.25 3.46
N ALA A 48 6.66 7.22 4.22
CA ALA A 48 7.44 6.93 5.43
C ALA A 48 6.57 6.28 6.51
N SER A 49 7.16 5.49 7.42
CA SER A 49 6.44 4.83 8.52
C SER A 49 5.65 5.79 9.42
N ALA A 50 6.12 7.03 9.59
CA ALA A 50 5.37 8.07 10.29
C ALA A 50 4.07 8.45 9.58
N GLY A 51 4.03 8.41 8.25
CA GLY A 51 2.83 8.59 7.45
C GLY A 51 1.87 7.41 7.58
N TRP A 52 2.39 6.18 7.50
CA TRP A 52 1.56 4.97 7.70
C TRP A 52 0.90 4.93 9.08
N SER A 53 1.61 5.40 10.11
CA SER A 53 1.09 5.48 11.47
C SER A 53 -0.12 6.42 11.60
N LYS A 54 -0.33 7.34 10.66
CA LYS A 54 -1.51 8.23 10.67
C LYS A 54 -2.79 7.55 10.18
N VAL A 55 -2.65 6.55 9.30
CA VAL A 55 -3.80 5.93 8.62
C VAL A 55 -4.13 4.51 9.09
N ILE A 56 -3.24 3.92 9.88
CA ILE A 56 -3.27 2.52 10.24
C ILE A 56 -4.54 2.07 10.98
N GLU A 57 -5.06 2.89 11.90
CA GLU A 57 -6.18 2.50 12.78
C GLU A 57 -7.47 2.24 12.01
N TYR A 58 -7.62 2.86 10.85
CA TYR A 58 -8.81 2.76 9.99
C TYR A 58 -8.51 2.11 8.63
N THR A 59 -7.35 1.49 8.49
CA THR A 59 -6.94 0.75 7.28
C THR A 59 -6.83 -0.74 7.60
N ASP A 60 -7.54 -1.57 6.83
CA ASP A 60 -7.52 -3.03 7.03
C ASP A 60 -6.31 -3.69 6.38
N GLY A 61 -5.74 -3.06 5.35
CA GLY A 61 -4.56 -3.57 4.68
C GLY A 61 -4.06 -2.65 3.57
N VAL A 62 -2.90 -3.01 3.04
CA VAL A 62 -2.28 -2.32 1.92
C VAL A 62 -1.84 -3.29 0.84
N MET A 63 -1.93 -2.85 -0.40
CA MET A 63 -1.26 -3.47 -1.54
C MET A 63 -0.03 -2.64 -1.85
N ILE A 64 1.16 -3.22 -1.66
CA ILE A 64 2.43 -2.55 -1.94
C ILE A 64 3.02 -3.07 -3.24
N ASP A 65 3.28 -2.16 -4.17
CA ASP A 65 4.03 -2.46 -5.38
C ASP A 65 5.51 -2.58 -5.10
N LEU A 66 6.06 -3.77 -5.34
CA LEU A 66 7.49 -3.98 -5.45
C LEU A 66 7.86 -4.08 -6.93
N LYS A 67 8.52 -3.03 -7.45
CA LYS A 67 8.82 -2.91 -8.89
C LYS A 67 10.12 -3.62 -9.28
N SER A 68 11.05 -3.77 -8.34
CA SER A 68 12.24 -4.62 -8.47
C SER A 68 12.82 -4.96 -7.10
N TRP A 69 13.54 -6.07 -6.99
CA TRP A 69 14.29 -6.41 -5.77
C TRP A 69 15.62 -5.65 -5.67
N ASN A 70 16.26 -5.36 -6.81
CA ASN A 70 17.53 -4.65 -6.90
C ASN A 70 17.32 -3.13 -6.94
N ASP A 71 18.07 -2.39 -6.10
CA ASP A 71 17.95 -0.93 -5.98
C ASP A 71 18.33 -0.16 -7.26
N GLU A 72 19.38 -0.58 -7.98
CA GLU A 72 19.76 0.06 -9.24
C GLU A 72 18.68 -0.13 -10.31
N CYS A 73 18.08 -1.32 -10.35
CA CYS A 73 16.98 -1.61 -11.25
C CYS A 73 15.73 -0.80 -10.89
N ALA A 74 15.38 -0.69 -9.60
CA ALA A 74 14.29 0.16 -9.13
C ALA A 74 14.51 1.63 -9.47
N LEU A 75 15.73 2.15 -9.26
CA LEU A 75 16.10 3.51 -9.61
C LEU A 75 15.95 3.75 -11.11
N ARG A 76 16.39 2.82 -11.95
CA ARG A 76 16.24 2.89 -13.41
C ARG A 76 14.78 2.81 -13.87
N LEU A 77 13.94 2.01 -13.19
CA LEU A 77 12.53 1.80 -13.56
C LEU A 77 11.61 2.92 -13.08
N THR A 78 11.90 3.50 -11.90
CA THR A 78 10.96 4.38 -11.19
C THR A 78 11.53 5.75 -10.84
N GLY A 79 12.85 5.94 -10.97
CA GLY A 79 13.56 7.13 -10.49
C GLY A 79 13.76 7.16 -8.97
N LYS A 80 13.43 6.08 -8.23
CA LYS A 80 13.60 5.95 -6.79
C LYS A 80 14.13 4.56 -6.40
N ASP A 81 14.88 4.48 -5.30
CA ASP A 81 15.35 3.21 -4.73
C ASP A 81 14.22 2.46 -3.98
N ASN A 82 14.48 1.22 -3.54
CA ASN A 82 13.49 0.42 -2.81
C ASN A 82 13.52 0.62 -1.29
N GLN A 83 14.38 1.48 -0.73
CA GLN A 83 14.57 1.52 0.72
C GLN A 83 13.26 1.82 1.46
N ARG A 84 12.50 2.80 0.98
CA ARG A 84 11.18 3.13 1.55
C ARG A 84 10.14 2.04 1.30
N VAL A 85 10.20 1.38 0.15
CA VAL A 85 9.30 0.28 -0.20
C VAL A 85 9.49 -0.87 0.79
N PHE A 86 10.73 -1.32 1.02
CA PHE A 86 11.02 -2.37 1.99
C PHE A 86 10.65 -1.97 3.43
N GLN A 87 10.86 -0.71 3.82
CA GLN A 87 10.39 -0.21 5.12
C GLN A 87 8.87 -0.27 5.26
N SER A 88 8.12 0.08 4.21
CA SER A 88 6.67 -0.04 4.18
C SER A 88 6.22 -1.50 4.27
N ILE A 89 6.85 -2.38 3.50
CA ILE A 89 6.58 -3.83 3.55
C ILE A 89 6.80 -4.35 4.97
N HIS A 90 7.92 -4.03 5.61
CA HIS A 90 8.21 -4.45 6.98
C HIS A 90 7.23 -3.87 8.00
N PHE A 91 6.84 -2.60 7.83
CA PHE A 91 5.85 -1.95 8.69
C PHE A 91 4.52 -2.71 8.68
N TRP A 92 4.02 -3.09 7.51
CA TRP A 92 2.74 -3.77 7.37
C TRP A 92 2.81 -5.29 7.58
N HIS A 93 3.97 -5.91 7.30
CA HIS A 93 4.21 -7.33 7.56
C HIS A 93 4.07 -7.68 9.04
N LYS A 94 4.65 -6.87 9.92
CA LYS A 94 4.51 -7.02 11.39
C LYS A 94 3.07 -7.03 11.90
N ARG A 95 2.12 -6.62 11.07
CA ARG A 95 0.71 -6.44 11.42
C ARG A 95 -0.22 -7.43 10.71
N GLY A 96 0.31 -8.26 9.80
CA GLY A 96 -0.48 -9.24 9.04
C GLY A 96 -1.50 -8.63 8.07
N LYS A 97 -1.31 -7.38 7.68
CA LYS A 97 -2.28 -6.56 6.92
C LYS A 97 -1.69 -6.07 5.60
N TYR A 98 -1.22 -6.97 4.74
CA TYR A 98 -0.60 -6.57 3.47
C TYR A 98 -0.70 -7.62 2.37
N GLU A 99 -0.65 -7.13 1.14
CA GLU A 99 -0.43 -7.89 -0.09
C GLU A 99 0.75 -7.25 -0.85
N LEU A 100 1.62 -8.09 -1.43
CA LEU A 100 2.72 -7.63 -2.28
C LEU A 100 2.36 -7.86 -3.73
N ARG A 101 2.50 -6.82 -4.55
CA ARG A 101 2.34 -6.92 -6.00
C ARG A 101 3.70 -6.78 -6.65
N LEU A 102 4.17 -7.87 -7.23
CA LEU A 102 5.45 -7.91 -7.92
C LEU A 102 5.25 -7.61 -9.42
N LEU A 103 5.95 -6.61 -9.92
CA LEU A 103 6.03 -6.38 -11.36
C LEU A 103 7.06 -7.33 -11.97
N TYR A 104 6.65 -8.15 -12.93
CA TYR A 104 7.55 -9.05 -13.66
C TYR A 104 7.78 -8.55 -15.09
N ILE A 105 9.05 -8.25 -15.44
CA ILE A 105 9.47 -7.78 -16.77
C ILE A 105 10.53 -8.75 -17.30
N LEU A 106 10.18 -9.50 -18.35
CA LEU A 106 11.00 -10.58 -18.92
C LEU A 106 12.40 -10.16 -19.42
N SER A 107 12.60 -8.89 -19.77
CA SER A 107 13.81 -8.39 -20.46
C SER A 107 14.77 -7.57 -19.59
N LYS A 108 14.43 -7.33 -18.32
CA LYS A 108 15.29 -6.62 -17.36
C LYS A 108 15.37 -7.49 -16.12
N GLN A 109 16.55 -7.94 -15.71
CA GLN A 109 16.71 -8.70 -14.47
C GLN A 109 16.07 -7.91 -13.31
N ILE A 110 14.94 -8.40 -12.81
CA ILE A 110 14.16 -7.84 -11.70
C ILE A 110 14.57 -8.46 -10.36
N ILE A 111 15.27 -9.61 -10.43
CA ILE A 111 15.82 -10.37 -9.30
C ILE A 111 17.08 -9.67 -8.77
#